data_AF-A0A538U0Q3-F1
#
_entry.id   AF-A0A538U0Q3-F1
#
_cell.length_a   1.000
_cell.length_b   1.000
_cell.length_c   1.000
_cell.angle_alpha   90.00
_cell.angle_beta   90.00
_cell.angle_gamma   90.00
#
_symmetry.space_group_name_H-M   'P 1'
#
loop_
_entity.id
_entity.type
_entity.pdbx_description
1 polymer ?
#
loop_
_entity_poly.entity_id
_entity_poly.type
_entity_poly.pdbx_seq_one_letter_code
_entity_poly.pdbx_strand_id
1 'polypeptide(L)'
;MHFLDAWLEVSPLVLARLLAPLGLLIASAFLPGLRVGQVTAIGVALTLPWLRELAAPPWVIGAWVLLWLLIGSWRPRDTEESARQPLARSSGVAETHTVGLALGLALTLLLIAAVARQDMSADDTRRASLGAALLSIGILHLMLRRHIRRAMTGFAAMGLGLQILEGAAQRAEVGPDPTSAMALLVATWLGVGLALRLAIARERYAGTAWVSDAHDLHD
;
A
#
# COMPACT_ATOMS: atom_id res chain seq x y z
N MET A 1 7.11 26.67 -9.08
CA MET A 1 6.44 25.94 -10.19
C MET A 1 5.09 25.44 -9.66
N HIS A 2 3.98 25.49 -10.41
CA HIS A 2 2.71 25.01 -9.86
C HIS A 2 2.64 23.47 -9.86
N PHE A 3 2.04 22.90 -8.82
CA PHE A 3 1.88 21.44 -8.65
C PHE A 3 1.30 20.75 -9.90
N LEU A 4 0.33 21.38 -10.57
CA LEU A 4 -0.29 20.83 -11.78
C LEU A 4 0.68 20.83 -12.96
N ASP A 5 1.50 21.87 -13.12
CA ASP A 5 2.50 21.94 -14.19
C ASP A 5 3.50 20.79 -14.08
N ALA A 6 3.89 20.44 -12.84
CA ALA A 6 4.75 19.30 -12.57
C ALA A 6 4.16 17.96 -13.07
N TRP A 7 2.85 17.82 -13.22
CA TRP A 7 2.24 16.60 -13.77
C TRP A 7 1.89 16.72 -15.25
N LEU A 8 1.55 17.92 -15.73
CA LEU A 8 1.14 18.16 -17.12
C LEU A 8 2.31 18.18 -18.10
N GLU A 9 3.52 18.52 -17.66
CA GLU A 9 4.73 18.54 -18.50
C GLU A 9 5.33 17.14 -18.76
N VAL A 10 4.77 16.09 -18.13
CA VAL A 10 5.30 14.74 -18.20
C VAL A 10 4.79 14.01 -19.44
N SER A 11 5.69 13.29 -20.13
CA SER A 11 5.27 12.47 -21.27
C SER A 11 4.28 11.38 -20.86
N PRO A 12 3.31 11.00 -21.72
CA PRO A 12 2.28 10.01 -21.36
C PRO A 12 2.85 8.67 -20.90
N LEU A 13 3.99 8.24 -21.45
CA LEU A 13 4.66 7.00 -21.06
C LEU A 13 5.23 7.09 -19.64
N VAL A 14 5.82 8.23 -19.27
CA VAL A 14 6.34 8.44 -17.91
C VAL A 14 5.17 8.53 -16.93
N LEU A 15 4.08 9.21 -17.31
CA LEU A 15 2.88 9.27 -16.49
C LEU A 15 2.28 7.87 -16.26
N ALA A 16 2.16 7.05 -17.30
CA ALA A 16 1.68 5.68 -17.19
C ALA A 16 2.57 4.83 -16.25
N ARG A 17 3.89 4.94 -16.38
CA ARG A 17 4.86 4.26 -15.50
C ARG A 17 4.70 4.67 -14.03
N LEU A 18 4.52 5.96 -13.76
CA LEU A 18 4.31 6.50 -12.42
C LEU A 18 2.98 6.03 -11.81
N LEU A 19 1.91 6.06 -12.60
CA LEU A 19 0.56 5.75 -12.14
C LEU A 19 0.26 4.24 -12.12
N ALA A 20 1.04 3.40 -12.79
CA ALA A 20 0.82 1.96 -12.85
C ALA A 20 0.71 1.28 -11.47
N PRO A 21 1.66 1.43 -10.52
CA PRO A 21 1.53 0.82 -9.19
C PRO A 21 0.33 1.38 -8.41
N LEU A 22 0.07 2.69 -8.52
CA LEU A 22 -1.09 3.34 -7.90
C LEU A 22 -2.41 2.76 -8.41
N GLY A 23 -2.55 2.66 -9.74
CA GLY A 23 -3.75 2.14 -10.40
C GLY A 23 -4.01 0.68 -10.03
N LEU A 24 -2.98 -0.16 -9.99
CA LEU A 24 -3.09 -1.57 -9.56
C LEU A 24 -3.56 -1.69 -8.11
N LEU A 25 -3.03 -0.85 -7.21
CA LEU A 25 -3.42 -0.84 -5.80
C LEU A 25 -4.85 -0.33 -5.63
N ILE A 26 -5.21 0.79 -6.26
CA ILE A 26 -6.57 1.33 -6.27
C ILE A 26 -7.55 0.27 -6.76
N ALA A 27 -7.28 -0.38 -7.89
CA ALA A 27 -8.12 -1.44 -8.42
C ALA A 27 -8.33 -2.56 -7.40
N SER A 28 -7.27 -3.01 -6.70
CA SER A 28 -7.39 -4.04 -5.66
C SER A 28 -8.11 -3.60 -4.38
N ALA A 29 -8.09 -2.30 -4.09
CA ALA A 29 -8.82 -1.72 -2.97
C ALA A 29 -10.34 -1.85 -3.18
N PHE A 30 -10.81 -1.80 -4.42
CA PHE A 30 -12.24 -1.86 -4.76
C PHE A 30 -12.70 -3.23 -5.25
N LEU A 31 -11.89 -3.93 -6.04
CA LEU A 31 -12.26 -5.23 -6.60
C LEU A 31 -12.05 -6.36 -5.59
N PRO A 32 -13.07 -7.19 -5.31
CA PRO A 32 -12.92 -8.35 -4.43
C PRO A 32 -12.25 -9.52 -5.18
N GLY A 33 -11.43 -10.29 -4.47
CA GLY A 33 -10.96 -11.59 -4.94
C GLY A 33 -9.50 -11.83 -4.61
N LEU A 34 -9.13 -13.09 -4.38
CA LEU A 34 -7.74 -13.49 -4.15
C LEU A 34 -6.89 -13.28 -5.40
N ARG A 35 -7.42 -13.66 -6.57
CA ARG A 35 -6.74 -13.48 -7.86
C ARG A 35 -6.42 -12.01 -8.15
N VAL A 36 -7.33 -11.09 -7.78
CA VAL A 36 -7.10 -9.64 -7.91
C VAL A 36 -5.91 -9.23 -7.06
N GLY A 37 -5.86 -9.63 -5.78
CA GLY A 37 -4.73 -9.32 -4.90
C GLY A 37 -3.40 -9.88 -5.42
N GLN A 38 -3.40 -11.11 -5.95
CA GLN A 38 -2.22 -11.74 -6.53
C GLN A 38 -1.73 -11.01 -7.78
N VAL A 39 -2.64 -10.72 -8.72
CA VAL A 39 -2.32 -9.98 -9.95
C VAL A 39 -1.82 -8.59 -9.63
N THR A 40 -2.44 -7.90 -8.66
CA THR A 40 -1.95 -6.59 -8.19
C THR A 40 -0.56 -6.70 -7.60
N ALA A 41 -0.30 -7.67 -6.72
CA ALA A 41 1.01 -7.81 -6.10
C ALA A 41 2.11 -8.13 -7.13
N ILE A 42 1.84 -9.05 -8.07
CA ILE A 42 2.75 -9.36 -9.18
C ILE A 42 2.93 -8.14 -10.09
N GLY A 43 1.85 -7.44 -10.44
CA GLY A 43 1.90 -6.25 -11.27
C GLY A 43 2.71 -5.12 -10.62
N VAL A 44 2.57 -4.91 -9.31
CA VAL A 44 3.39 -3.95 -8.56
C VAL A 44 4.85 -4.41 -8.59
N ALA A 45 5.14 -5.68 -8.27
CA ALA A 45 6.50 -6.23 -8.33
C ALA A 45 7.16 -5.99 -9.70
N LEU A 46 6.40 -6.19 -10.78
CA LEU A 46 6.87 -5.93 -12.13
C LEU A 46 7.14 -4.44 -12.35
N THR A 47 6.33 -3.51 -11.87
CA THR A 47 6.54 -2.08 -12.13
C THR A 47 7.75 -1.47 -11.39
N LEU A 48 8.15 -2.04 -10.25
CA LEU A 48 9.19 -1.45 -9.38
C LEU A 48 10.58 -1.26 -10.00
N PRO A 49 11.16 -2.20 -10.78
CA PRO A 49 12.46 -1.99 -11.43
C PRO A 49 12.51 -0.78 -12.36
N TRP A 50 11.36 -0.36 -12.87
CA TRP A 50 11.23 0.81 -13.74
C TRP A 50 10.87 2.09 -12.97
N LEU A 51 10.59 2.02 -11.67
CA LEU A 51 10.18 3.15 -10.84
C LEU A 51 11.40 3.92 -10.30
N ARG A 52 11.94 4.84 -11.11
CA ARG A 52 13.09 5.69 -10.78
C ARG A 52 12.89 6.56 -9.53
N GLU A 53 11.65 6.77 -9.13
CA GLU A 53 11.22 7.58 -8.01
C GLU A 53 11.56 6.93 -6.67
N LEU A 54 11.80 5.61 -6.65
CA LEU A 54 12.27 4.92 -5.45
C LEU A 54 13.65 5.41 -5.00
N ALA A 55 14.48 5.91 -5.94
CA ALA A 55 15.84 6.39 -5.70
C ALA A 55 16.71 5.50 -4.81
N ALA A 56 16.45 4.20 -4.85
CA ALA A 56 17.11 3.23 -4.00
C ALA A 56 18.14 2.41 -4.79
N PRO A 57 19.18 1.88 -4.12
CA PRO A 57 20.11 0.93 -4.73
C PRO A 57 19.40 -0.28 -5.35
N PRO A 58 19.97 -0.93 -6.40
CA PRO A 58 19.34 -2.07 -7.07
C PRO A 58 18.97 -3.24 -6.16
N TRP A 59 19.75 -3.47 -5.10
CA TRP A 59 19.46 -4.53 -4.12
C TRP A 59 18.24 -4.21 -3.24
N VAL A 60 17.99 -2.93 -2.91
CA VAL A 60 16.76 -2.49 -2.21
C VAL A 60 15.55 -2.73 -3.11
N ILE A 61 15.67 -2.34 -4.39
CA ILE A 61 14.63 -2.61 -5.40
C ILE A 61 14.35 -4.11 -5.48
N GLY A 62 15.40 -4.94 -5.58
CA GLY A 62 15.27 -6.39 -5.60
C GLY A 62 14.55 -6.95 -4.37
N ALA A 63 14.83 -6.43 -3.18
CA ALA A 63 14.15 -6.84 -1.96
C ALA A 63 12.68 -6.40 -1.90
N TRP A 64 12.34 -5.23 -2.44
CA TRP A 64 10.94 -4.82 -2.62
C TRP A 64 10.20 -5.72 -3.61
N VAL A 65 10.82 -6.02 -4.75
CA VAL A 65 10.27 -6.96 -5.74
C VAL A 65 10.00 -8.32 -5.08
N LEU A 66 10.97 -8.84 -4.33
CA LEU A 66 10.83 -10.09 -3.60
C LEU A 66 9.65 -10.05 -2.61
N LEU A 67 9.52 -8.98 -1.82
CA LEU A 67 8.40 -8.81 -0.89
C LEU A 67 7.04 -8.88 -1.61
N TRP A 68 6.90 -8.14 -2.72
CA TRP A 68 5.66 -8.13 -3.49
C TRP A 68 5.36 -9.48 -4.14
N LEU A 69 6.38 -10.21 -4.61
CA LEU A 69 6.22 -11.57 -5.11
C LEU A 69 5.82 -12.55 -4.01
N LEU A 70 6.35 -12.40 -2.78
CA LEU A 70 5.93 -13.22 -1.63
C LEU A 70 4.47 -12.95 -1.27
N ILE A 71 4.03 -11.69 -1.30
CA ILE A 71 2.62 -11.33 -1.09
C ILE A 71 1.74 -11.95 -2.19
N GLY A 72 2.16 -11.89 -3.45
CA GLY A 72 1.40 -12.43 -4.59
C GLY A 72 1.40 -13.96 -4.70
N SER A 73 2.44 -14.62 -4.21
CA SER A 73 2.55 -16.09 -4.23
C SER A 73 1.88 -16.76 -3.03
N TRP A 74 1.57 -16.00 -1.98
CA TRP A 74 0.87 -16.54 -0.82
C TRP A 74 -0.52 -17.04 -1.21
N ARG A 75 -0.69 -18.37 -1.19
CA ARG A 75 -1.98 -19.02 -1.42
C ARG A 75 -2.61 -19.44 -0.09
N PRO A 76 -3.86 -19.01 0.15
CA PRO A 76 -4.77 -19.69 1.06
C PRO A 76 -4.83 -21.19 0.80
N ARG A 77 -4.96 -22.02 1.84
CA ARG A 77 -5.45 -23.40 1.67
C ARG A 77 -6.90 -23.35 1.15
N ASP A 78 -7.23 -24.27 0.24
CA ASP A 78 -8.49 -24.36 -0.55
C ASP A 78 -9.81 -24.35 0.25
N THR A 79 -9.77 -24.30 1.58
CA THR A 79 -10.93 -24.12 2.45
C THR A 79 -11.54 -22.71 2.36
N GLU A 80 -10.84 -21.76 1.73
CA GLU A 80 -11.21 -20.34 1.67
C GLU A 80 -12.36 -20.01 0.72
N GLU A 81 -12.66 -20.84 -0.27
CA GLU A 81 -13.82 -20.61 -1.17
C GLU A 81 -15.16 -20.92 -0.46
N SER A 82 -15.10 -21.65 0.66
CA SER A 82 -16.26 -22.07 1.46
C SER A 82 -16.35 -21.43 2.85
N ALA A 83 -15.33 -20.66 3.27
CA ALA A 83 -15.43 -19.81 4.45
C ALA A 83 -16.40 -18.65 4.13
N ARG A 84 -17.66 -18.93 4.47
CA ARG A 84 -18.86 -18.11 4.30
C ARG A 84 -18.59 -16.63 4.55
N GLN A 85 -19.34 -15.79 3.84
CA GLN A 85 -19.54 -14.38 4.17
C GLN A 85 -19.60 -14.17 5.70
N PRO A 86 -19.07 -13.05 6.22
CA PRO A 86 -19.03 -12.77 7.66
C PRO A 86 -20.33 -13.19 8.34
N LEU A 87 -20.21 -13.98 9.42
CA LEU A 87 -21.34 -14.66 10.09
C LEU A 87 -22.44 -13.68 10.56
N ALA A 88 -22.13 -12.39 10.72
CA ALA A 88 -23.09 -11.35 11.00
C ALA A 88 -22.91 -10.13 10.08
N ARG A 89 -23.92 -9.81 9.27
CA ARG A 89 -24.09 -8.46 8.69
C ARG A 89 -24.71 -7.57 9.77
N SER A 90 -23.87 -6.97 10.63
CA SER A 90 -24.37 -5.89 11.50
C SER A 90 -24.64 -4.63 10.66
N SER A 91 -25.86 -4.10 10.74
CA SER A 91 -26.38 -3.02 9.92
C SER A 91 -25.74 -1.64 10.18
N GLY A 92 -24.97 -1.48 11.27
CA GLY A 92 -24.21 -0.24 11.58
C GLY A 92 -22.86 -0.09 10.87
N VAL A 93 -22.49 -1.05 10.02
CA VAL A 93 -21.14 -1.18 9.43
C VAL A 93 -20.88 -0.28 8.23
N ALA A 94 -21.92 0.03 7.45
CA ALA A 94 -21.78 0.84 6.24
C ALA A 94 -21.35 2.29 6.57
N GLU A 95 -21.79 2.82 7.70
CA GLU A 95 -21.46 4.17 8.16
C GLU A 95 -19.98 4.28 8.57
N THR A 96 -19.45 3.28 9.29
CA THR A 96 -18.04 3.28 9.72
C THR A 96 -17.07 3.20 8.54
N HIS A 97 -17.42 2.45 7.49
CA HIS A 97 -16.60 2.38 6.27
C HIS A 97 -16.63 3.68 5.46
N THR A 98 -17.77 4.35 5.41
CA THR A 98 -17.91 5.65 4.71
C THR A 98 -17.09 6.73 5.42
N VAL A 99 -17.15 6.78 6.75
CA VAL A 99 -16.33 7.70 7.55
C VAL A 99 -14.84 7.40 7.39
N GLY A 100 -14.45 6.12 7.41
CA GLY A 100 -13.07 5.72 7.21
C GLY A 100 -12.52 6.09 5.83
N LEU A 101 -13.30 5.86 4.77
CA LEU A 101 -12.94 6.25 3.40
C LEU A 101 -12.88 7.77 3.23
N ALA A 102 -13.85 8.50 3.79
CA ALA A 102 -13.83 9.97 3.77
C ALA A 102 -12.61 10.53 4.51
N LEU A 103 -12.26 9.97 5.68
CA LEU A 103 -11.10 10.36 6.46
C LEU A 103 -9.79 10.04 5.72
N GLY A 104 -9.66 8.84 5.15
CA GLY A 104 -8.50 8.45 4.35
C GLY A 104 -8.31 9.35 3.14
N LEU A 105 -9.40 9.67 2.42
CA LEU A 105 -9.37 10.60 1.29
C LEU A 105 -9.01 12.02 1.75
N ALA A 106 -9.58 12.51 2.85
CA ALA A 106 -9.26 13.81 3.40
C ALA A 106 -7.78 13.92 3.80
N LEU A 107 -7.24 12.91 4.48
CA LEU A 107 -5.81 12.84 4.82
C LEU A 107 -4.93 12.83 3.58
N THR A 108 -5.33 12.08 2.54
CA THR A 108 -4.63 12.07 1.24
C THR A 108 -4.58 13.45 0.63
N LEU A 109 -5.73 14.13 0.54
CA LEU A 109 -5.85 15.46 -0.04
C LEU A 109 -5.07 16.51 0.78
N LEU A 110 -5.10 16.42 2.11
CA LEU A 110 -4.32 17.28 2.99
C LEU A 110 -2.82 17.05 2.82
N LEU A 111 -2.36 15.81 2.69
CA LEU A 111 -0.96 15.49 2.42
C LEU A 111 -0.51 16.00 1.05
N ILE A 112 -1.32 15.80 0.01
CA ILE A 112 -1.03 16.33 -1.33
C ILE A 112 -1.01 17.86 -1.32
N ALA A 113 -1.96 18.51 -0.64
CA ALA A 113 -1.98 19.96 -0.49
C ALA A 113 -0.77 20.48 0.29
N ALA A 114 -0.33 19.76 1.33
CA ALA A 114 0.89 20.09 2.07
C ALA A 114 2.13 20.01 1.18
N VAL A 115 2.27 18.93 0.39
CA VAL A 115 3.34 18.77 -0.62
C VAL A 115 3.28 19.89 -1.66
N ALA A 116 2.09 20.20 -2.19
CA ALA A 116 1.89 21.22 -3.21
C ALA A 116 2.23 22.65 -2.73
N ARG A 117 2.25 22.89 -1.41
CA ARG A 117 2.62 24.17 -0.81
C ARG A 117 4.12 24.32 -0.58
N GLN A 118 4.90 23.25 -0.67
CA GLN A 118 6.35 23.33 -0.52
C GLN A 118 6.98 23.81 -1.82
N ASP A 119 8.00 24.67 -1.70
CA ASP A 119 8.78 25.14 -2.84
C ASP A 119 9.80 24.07 -3.23
N MET A 120 9.35 23.09 -4.01
CA MET A 120 10.14 21.96 -4.48
C MET A 120 10.35 22.02 -5.99
N SER A 121 11.39 21.35 -6.48
CA SER A 121 11.55 21.07 -7.90
C SER A 121 10.36 20.26 -8.43
N ALA A 122 10.09 20.29 -9.73
CA ALA A 122 9.01 19.49 -10.32
C ALA A 122 9.20 17.97 -10.11
N ASP A 123 10.45 17.50 -10.17
CA ASP A 123 10.79 16.09 -9.93
C ASP A 123 10.48 15.68 -8.49
N ASP A 124 10.88 16.50 -7.51
CA ASP A 124 10.65 16.19 -6.10
C ASP A 124 9.18 16.34 -5.73
N THR A 125 8.47 17.29 -6.34
CA THR A 125 7.01 17.43 -6.21
C THR A 125 6.28 16.17 -6.67
N ARG A 126 6.63 15.64 -7.86
CA ARG A 126 6.06 14.38 -8.38
C ARG A 126 6.35 13.20 -7.48
N ARG A 127 7.60 13.09 -7.02
CA ARG A 127 8.02 12.00 -6.13
C ARG A 127 7.30 12.06 -4.78
N ALA A 128 7.27 13.22 -4.15
CA ALA A 128 6.62 13.42 -2.86
C ALA A 128 5.11 13.13 -2.96
N SER A 129 4.45 13.61 -4.01
CA SER A 129 3.02 13.33 -4.22
C SER A 129 2.73 11.87 -4.57
N LEU A 130 3.60 11.19 -5.33
CA LEU A 130 3.51 9.75 -5.58
C LEU A 130 3.63 8.94 -4.27
N GLY A 131 4.63 9.27 -3.44
CA GLY A 131 4.85 8.61 -2.15
C GLY A 131 3.69 8.85 -1.17
N ALA A 132 3.18 10.08 -1.09
CA ALA A 132 1.99 10.41 -0.30
C ALA A 132 0.73 9.67 -0.77
N ALA A 133 0.53 9.54 -2.08
CA ALA A 133 -0.59 8.80 -2.65
C ALA A 133 -0.51 7.30 -2.30
N LEU A 134 0.67 6.68 -2.45
CA LEU A 134 0.88 5.27 -2.08
C LEU A 134 0.66 5.02 -0.59
N LEU A 135 1.21 5.91 0.26
CA LEU A 135 1.00 5.87 1.70
C LEU A 135 -0.50 5.87 2.03
N SER A 136 -1.24 6.79 1.42
CA SER A 136 -2.66 6.96 1.68
C SER A 136 -3.50 5.80 1.15
N ILE A 137 -3.15 5.25 -0.02
CA ILE A 137 -3.78 4.03 -0.56
C ILE A 137 -3.48 2.83 0.34
N GLY A 138 -2.28 2.73 0.90
CA GLY A 138 -1.94 1.70 1.87
C GLY A 138 -2.81 1.79 3.13
N ILE A 139 -3.00 2.99 3.67
CA ILE A 139 -3.94 3.24 4.79
C ILE A 139 -5.37 2.86 4.38
N LEU A 140 -5.81 3.28 3.20
CA LEU A 140 -7.14 2.94 2.67
C LEU A 140 -7.34 1.41 2.59
N HIS A 141 -6.33 0.66 2.19
CA HIS A 141 -6.39 -0.82 2.18
C HIS A 141 -6.60 -1.38 3.59
N LEU A 142 -5.92 -0.82 4.59
CA LEU A 142 -6.08 -1.24 5.99
C LEU A 142 -7.49 -0.91 6.51
N MET A 143 -8.06 0.23 6.11
CA MET A 143 -9.39 0.66 6.55
C MET A 143 -10.53 -0.11 5.86
N LEU A 144 -10.42 -0.36 4.56
CA LEU A 144 -11.49 -0.95 3.76
C LEU A 144 -11.60 -2.48 3.87
N ARG A 145 -10.55 -3.15 4.35
CA ARG A 145 -10.49 -4.62 4.31
C ARG A 145 -10.41 -5.20 5.72
N ARG A 146 -11.53 -5.79 6.15
CA ARG A 146 -11.66 -6.61 7.37
C ARG A 146 -10.91 -7.93 7.33
N HIS A 147 -10.06 -8.16 6.34
CA HIS A 147 -9.40 -9.43 6.11
C HIS A 147 -7.89 -9.25 6.33
N ILE A 148 -7.35 -9.84 7.38
CA ILE A 148 -5.98 -9.55 7.85
C ILE A 148 -4.93 -9.88 6.79
N ARG A 149 -5.17 -10.88 5.94
CA ARG A 149 -4.25 -11.17 4.82
C ARG A 149 -4.09 -10.00 3.83
N ARG A 150 -5.13 -9.19 3.65
CA ARG A 150 -5.04 -8.00 2.77
C ARG A 150 -4.31 -6.84 3.43
N ALA A 151 -4.12 -6.87 4.75
CA ALA A 151 -3.30 -5.90 5.44
C ALA A 151 -1.83 -5.96 4.99
N MET A 152 -1.35 -7.12 4.50
CA MET A 152 -0.02 -7.24 3.90
C MET A 152 0.18 -6.27 2.74
N THR A 153 -0.81 -6.20 1.82
CA THR A 153 -0.79 -5.25 0.70
C THR A 153 -0.82 -3.81 1.18
N GLY A 154 -1.61 -3.52 2.23
CA GLY A 154 -1.65 -2.20 2.86
C GLY A 154 -0.30 -1.77 3.42
N PHE A 155 0.33 -2.60 4.26
CA PHE A 155 1.65 -2.34 4.83
C PHE A 155 2.73 -2.21 3.76
N ALA A 156 2.74 -3.10 2.76
CA ALA A 156 3.70 -3.03 1.66
C ALA A 156 3.55 -1.74 0.83
N ALA A 157 2.31 -1.31 0.55
CA ALA A 157 2.04 -0.05 -0.13
C ALA A 157 2.46 1.17 0.71
N MET A 158 2.20 1.15 2.02
CA MET A 158 2.65 2.20 2.93
C MET A 158 4.17 2.32 2.96
N GLY A 159 4.87 1.19 3.15
CA GLY A 159 6.33 1.17 3.19
C GLY A 159 6.95 1.63 1.87
N LEU A 160 6.38 1.23 0.74
CA LEU A 160 6.81 1.70 -0.58
C LEU A 160 6.60 3.21 -0.72
N GLY A 161 5.46 3.73 -0.29
CA GLY A 161 5.17 5.18 -0.28
C GLY A 161 6.16 5.97 0.58
N LEU A 162 6.48 5.46 1.77
CA LEU A 162 7.49 6.05 2.66
C LEU A 162 8.89 6.03 2.01
N GLN A 163 9.26 4.96 1.30
CA GLN A 163 10.57 4.86 0.65
C GLN A 163 10.75 5.93 -0.43
N ILE A 164 9.67 6.19 -1.16
CA ILE A 164 9.62 7.23 -2.19
C ILE A 164 9.68 8.63 -1.56
N LEU A 165 8.93 8.86 -0.47
CA LEU A 165 8.97 10.13 0.29
C LEU A 165 10.38 10.39 0.85
N GLU A 166 11.02 9.38 1.40
CA GLU A 166 12.39 9.44 1.90
C GLU A 166 13.37 9.82 0.78
N GLY A 167 13.22 9.23 -0.40
CA GLY A 167 14.01 9.58 -1.58
C GLY A 167 13.79 11.02 -2.08
N ALA A 168 12.66 11.66 -1.76
CA ALA A 168 12.44 13.08 -2.00
C ALA A 168 13.15 13.93 -0.92
N ALA A 169 13.00 13.58 0.36
CA ALA A 169 13.64 14.27 1.48
C ALA A 169 15.18 14.23 1.40
N GLN A 170 15.77 13.07 1.06
CA GLN A 170 17.22 12.90 0.93
C GLN A 170 17.81 13.76 -0.18
N ARG A 171 17.08 14.03 -1.27
CA ARG A 171 17.54 14.93 -2.33
C ARG A 171 17.48 16.40 -1.94
N ALA A 172 16.54 16.76 -1.08
CA ALA A 172 16.38 18.13 -0.63
C ALA A 172 17.49 18.53 0.37
N GLU A 173 17.89 17.64 1.29
CA GLU A 173 18.67 18.08 2.47
C GLU A 173 19.86 17.19 2.89
N VAL A 174 19.88 15.88 2.60
CA VAL A 174 20.76 14.94 3.34
C VAL A 174 21.73 14.14 2.45
N GLY A 175 21.46 14.02 1.15
CA GLY A 175 22.15 13.09 0.26
C GLY A 175 21.66 11.63 0.44
N PRO A 176 21.99 10.72 -0.50
CA PRO A 176 21.51 9.35 -0.44
C PRO A 176 22.10 8.57 0.75
N ASP A 177 21.25 8.06 1.62
CA ASP A 177 21.63 7.20 2.75
C ASP A 177 21.05 5.78 2.59
N PRO A 178 21.90 4.78 2.29
CA PRO A 178 21.45 3.39 2.13
C PRO A 178 20.99 2.75 3.44
N THR A 179 21.40 3.27 4.60
CA THR A 179 21.06 2.67 5.91
C THR A 179 19.61 2.95 6.28
N SER A 180 19.12 4.17 6.06
CA SER A 180 17.73 4.53 6.31
C SER A 180 16.76 3.82 5.34
N ALA A 181 17.13 3.70 4.06
CA ALA A 181 16.37 2.90 3.09
C ALA A 181 16.27 1.41 3.49
N MET A 182 17.36 0.83 4.02
CA MET A 182 17.34 -0.53 4.55
C MET A 182 16.43 -0.64 5.79
N ALA A 183 16.52 0.32 6.72
CA ALA A 183 15.73 0.31 7.94
C ALA A 183 14.22 0.33 7.63
N LEU A 184 13.79 1.17 6.69
CA LEU A 184 12.40 1.25 6.27
C LEU A 184 11.92 -0.03 5.58
N LEU A 185 12.75 -0.60 4.69
CA LEU A 185 12.46 -1.88 4.07
C LEU A 185 12.29 -2.98 5.14
N VAL A 186 13.23 -3.09 6.08
CA VAL A 186 13.15 -4.07 7.18
C VAL A 186 11.90 -3.87 8.04
N ALA A 187 11.57 -2.63 8.41
CA ALA A 187 10.35 -2.31 9.15
C ALA A 187 9.09 -2.75 8.39
N THR A 188 9.08 -2.56 7.07
CA THR A 188 7.97 -2.99 6.22
C THR A 188 7.85 -4.51 6.16
N TRP A 189 8.97 -5.21 5.98
CA TRP A 189 9.02 -6.68 6.01
C TRP A 189 8.51 -7.23 7.35
N LEU A 190 8.89 -6.61 8.46
CA LEU A 190 8.38 -6.96 9.79
C LEU A 190 6.87 -6.73 9.90
N GLY A 191 6.36 -5.58 9.44
CA GLY A 191 4.93 -5.29 9.43
C GLY A 191 4.13 -6.31 8.61
N VAL A 192 4.59 -6.62 7.40
CA VAL A 192 3.99 -7.65 6.53
C VAL A 192 4.06 -9.04 7.17
N GLY A 193 5.21 -9.42 7.73
CA GLY A 193 5.40 -10.70 8.41
C GLY A 193 4.53 -10.86 9.65
N LEU A 194 4.35 -9.79 10.43
CA LEU A 194 3.44 -9.78 11.58
C LEU A 194 1.98 -9.91 11.16
N ALA A 195 1.56 -9.19 10.11
CA ALA A 195 0.22 -9.31 9.55
C ALA A 195 -0.05 -10.74 9.05
N LEU A 196 0.93 -11.35 8.37
CA LEU A 196 0.86 -12.74 7.92
C LEU A 196 0.75 -13.72 9.09
N ARG A 197 1.64 -13.59 10.07
CA ARG A 197 1.64 -14.45 11.27
C ARG A 197 0.31 -14.35 12.02
N LEU A 198 -0.24 -13.14 12.15
CA LEU A 198 -1.53 -12.90 12.78
C LEU A 198 -2.67 -13.55 11.99
N ALA A 199 -2.67 -13.46 10.65
CA ALA A 199 -3.65 -14.14 9.82
C ALA A 199 -3.62 -15.66 10.02
N ILE A 200 -2.42 -16.27 9.95
CA ILE A 200 -2.23 -17.71 10.15
C ILE A 200 -2.69 -18.14 11.56
N ALA A 201 -2.35 -17.37 12.59
CA ALA A 201 -2.75 -17.66 13.95
C ALA A 201 -4.28 -17.60 14.10
N ARG A 202 -4.92 -16.57 13.56
CA ARG A 202 -6.39 -16.44 13.63
C ARG A 202 -7.11 -17.53 12.88
N GLU A 203 -6.64 -17.95 11.72
CA GLU A 203 -7.25 -19.08 11.02
C GLU A 203 -7.10 -20.37 11.82
N ARG A 204 -5.93 -20.59 12.42
CA ARG A 204 -5.68 -21.78 13.22
C ARG A 204 -6.57 -21.85 14.46
N TYR A 205 -6.79 -20.72 15.13
CA TYR A 205 -7.47 -20.69 16.44
C TYR A 205 -8.92 -20.23 16.40
N ALA A 206 -9.30 -19.37 15.45
CA ALA A 206 -10.66 -18.83 15.29
C ALA A 206 -11.36 -19.33 14.00
N GLY A 207 -10.67 -20.09 13.14
CA GLY A 207 -11.25 -20.62 11.89
C GLY A 207 -11.48 -19.58 10.78
N THR A 208 -11.12 -18.31 11.00
CA THR A 208 -11.40 -17.18 10.10
C THR A 208 -10.28 -16.13 10.14
N ALA A 209 -9.97 -15.54 8.98
CA ALA A 209 -9.03 -14.43 8.85
C ALA A 209 -9.71 -13.05 8.93
N TRP A 210 -11.03 -13.01 9.16
CA TRP A 210 -11.81 -11.78 9.27
C TRP A 210 -11.69 -11.17 10.67
N VAL A 211 -11.51 -9.85 10.73
CA VAL A 211 -11.39 -9.08 11.98
C VAL A 211 -12.73 -8.97 12.71
N SER A 212 -13.84 -8.88 11.96
CA SER A 212 -15.20 -8.77 12.52
C SER A 212 -15.56 -9.93 13.43
N ASP A 213 -15.15 -11.13 13.05
CA ASP A 213 -15.57 -12.38 13.69
C ASP A 213 -14.89 -12.60 15.05
N ALA A 214 -13.94 -11.73 15.45
CA ALA A 214 -13.39 -11.77 16.81
C ALA A 214 -14.32 -11.18 17.88
N HIS A 215 -15.30 -10.36 17.49
CA HIS A 215 -16.24 -9.78 18.47
C HIS A 215 -17.26 -10.83 18.96
N ASP A 216 -17.50 -11.89 18.18
CA ASP A 216 -18.47 -12.95 18.51
C ASP A 216 -17.88 -14.04 19.44
N LEU A 217 -16.62 -13.91 19.90
CA LEU A 217 -15.97 -14.88 20.80
C LEU A 217 -16.17 -14.55 22.29
N HIS A 218 -16.82 -13.43 22.61
CA HIS A 218 -17.03 -12.95 23.98
C HIS A 218 -18.47 -13.04 24.49
N ASP A 219 -19.41 -13.51 23.66
CA ASP A 219 -20.80 -13.81 24.02
C ASP A 219 -21.03 -15.33 24.09
#